data_AF-A0A5N5QK13-F1
#
_entry.id   AF-A0A5N5QK13-F1
#
_cell.length_a   1.000
_cell.length_b   1.000
_cell.length_c   1.000
_cell.angle_alpha   90.00
_cell.angle_beta   90.00
_cell.angle_gamma   90.00
#
_symmetry.space_group_name_H-M   'P 1'
#
loop_
_entity.id
_entity.type
_entity.pdbx_description
1 polymer ?
#
loop_
_entity_poly.entity_id
_entity_poly.type
_entity_poly.pdbx_seq_one_letter_code
_entity_poly.pdbx_strand_id
1 'polypeptide(L)'
;MYEAVRVIGAITLLPLPEDQSTSNLGNSMIATRKGFPTVEESTISWTLWVAVCIIALGFPNKYFERLAQFEDLIPRSDDFTTPLRAWSYPKTFSDRGDIRGSGQKTMRQKQQEEWDRLNIAMSVITATSAAALAIQATGPNPNDIYWVVTAFYSAAFGMSLQGLIIITYMTISAGGSSDEAIGRLAKGELFDGQPIRPVAFMMALPAILATYSSFSLLAGLIAMITHGPGVSAAAETRKYIPVAMIPIVIAFLCLIFTVVLCEIGTCVESRQRAKEAKLFSLIPVPVQSRALSISTV
;
A
#
# COMPACT_ATOMS: atom_id res chain seq x y z
N MET A 1 0.07 9.73 18.64
CA MET A 1 -1.00 8.75 18.33
C MET A 1 -2.36 9.19 18.90
N TYR A 2 -2.46 9.55 20.18
CA TYR A 2 -3.71 10.09 20.77
C TYR A 2 -4.20 11.39 20.09
N GLU A 3 -3.29 12.31 19.75
CA GLU A 3 -3.65 13.56 19.05
C GLU A 3 -4.07 13.36 17.58
N ALA A 4 -3.51 12.38 16.87
CA ALA A 4 -3.93 12.09 15.49
C ALA A 4 -5.36 11.49 15.44
N VAL A 5 -5.70 10.63 16.41
CA VAL A 5 -7.07 10.10 16.57
C VAL A 5 -8.04 11.20 16.99
N ARG A 6 -7.59 12.16 17.81
CA ARG A 6 -8.39 13.29 18.28
C ARG A 6 -8.69 14.32 17.19
N VAL A 7 -7.72 14.63 16.33
CA VAL A 7 -7.90 15.54 15.17
C VAL A 7 -8.86 14.93 14.14
N ILE A 8 -8.78 13.62 13.89
CA ILE A 8 -9.68 12.93 12.95
C ILE A 8 -11.10 12.76 13.54
N GLY A 9 -11.19 12.47 14.85
CA GLY A 9 -12.47 12.48 15.57
C GLY A 9 -13.15 13.85 15.55
N ALA A 10 -12.38 14.94 15.64
CA ALA A 10 -12.90 16.32 15.55
C ALA A 10 -13.39 16.67 14.14
N ILE A 11 -12.74 16.18 13.07
CA ILE A 11 -13.18 16.39 11.68
C ILE A 11 -14.49 15.64 11.38
N THR A 12 -14.71 14.49 12.02
CA THR A 12 -15.90 13.65 11.78
C THR A 12 -17.11 14.07 12.64
N LEU A 13 -16.90 14.87 13.69
CA LEU A 13 -17.92 15.30 14.65
C LEU A 13 -18.15 16.83 14.67
N LEU A 14 -17.57 17.59 13.75
CA LEU A 14 -17.87 19.03 13.66
C LEU A 14 -19.32 19.22 13.21
N PRO A 15 -20.22 19.72 14.09
CA PRO A 15 -21.54 20.12 13.66
C PRO A 15 -21.37 21.25 12.64
N LEU A 16 -21.97 21.10 11.46
CA LEU A 16 -22.12 22.18 10.50
C LEU A 16 -22.71 23.41 11.22
N PRO A 17 -22.18 24.62 10.98
CA PRO A 17 -22.75 25.83 11.57
C PRO A 17 -24.22 25.94 11.15
N GLU A 18 -25.12 25.95 12.14
CA GLU A 18 -26.51 26.32 11.94
C GLU A 18 -26.56 27.78 11.48
N ASP A 19 -26.85 27.98 10.19
CA ASP A 19 -27.26 29.27 9.66
C ASP A 19 -28.57 29.70 10.34
N GLN A 20 -28.45 30.45 11.44
CA GLN A 20 -29.53 31.28 11.94
C GLN A 20 -29.70 32.48 11.01
N SER A 21 -30.55 32.35 10.01
CA SER A 21 -31.30 33.49 9.49
C SER A 21 -32.78 33.14 9.42
N THR A 22 -33.53 33.83 10.27
CA THR A 22 -34.97 33.73 10.46
C THR A 22 -35.76 34.37 9.31
N SER A 23 -36.98 33.84 9.14
CA SER A 23 -38.18 34.47 8.57
C SER A 23 -38.32 34.57 7.05
N ASN A 24 -39.12 33.68 6.45
CA ASN A 24 -40.49 34.06 6.10
C ASN A 24 -41.38 32.86 5.74
N LEU A 25 -42.52 32.84 6.43
CA LEU A 25 -43.82 32.21 6.18
C LEU A 25 -44.05 31.42 4.88
N GLY A 26 -44.50 30.17 5.08
CA GLY A 26 -45.76 29.71 4.46
C GLY A 26 -45.64 28.91 3.17
N ASN A 27 -45.49 27.59 3.31
CA ASN A 27 -46.21 26.52 2.60
C ASN A 27 -45.33 25.31 2.24
N SER A 28 -45.95 24.13 2.33
CA SER A 28 -45.45 22.81 1.92
C SER A 28 -44.46 22.13 2.85
N MET A 29 -44.97 21.76 4.02
CA MET A 29 -44.40 20.79 4.95
C MET A 29 -44.46 19.37 4.35
N ILE A 30 -43.50 19.05 3.48
CA ILE A 30 -43.01 17.67 3.30
C ILE A 30 -41.53 17.73 3.66
N ALA A 31 -41.27 17.70 4.96
CA ALA A 31 -39.92 17.51 5.49
C ALA A 31 -39.49 16.09 5.09
N THR A 32 -38.73 15.99 4.01
CA THR A 32 -37.98 14.79 3.66
C THR A 32 -37.02 14.48 4.80
N ARG A 33 -37.46 13.57 5.65
CA ARG A 33 -36.71 12.96 6.75
C ARG A 33 -35.34 12.56 6.22
N LYS A 34 -34.28 13.31 6.58
CA LYS A 34 -32.89 12.88 6.36
C LYS A 34 -32.75 11.50 7.01
N GLY A 35 -32.71 10.46 6.18
CA GLY A 35 -32.54 9.10 6.64
C GLY A 35 -31.20 9.04 7.38
N PHE A 36 -31.26 8.78 8.70
CA PHE A 36 -30.06 8.41 9.43
C PHE A 36 -29.43 7.19 8.75
N PRO A 37 -28.09 7.12 8.66
CA PRO A 37 -27.44 5.91 8.18
C PRO A 37 -27.94 4.72 9.00
N THR A 38 -28.31 3.64 8.33
CA THR A 38 -28.76 2.43 9.01
C THR A 38 -27.59 1.89 9.84
N VAL A 39 -27.88 1.31 11.00
CA VAL A 39 -26.87 0.77 11.95
C VAL A 39 -25.88 -0.19 11.26
N GLU A 40 -26.31 -0.86 10.19
CA GLU A 40 -25.50 -1.76 9.39
C GLU A 40 -24.37 -1.05 8.61
N GLU A 41 -24.62 0.13 8.02
CA GLU A 41 -23.60 0.89 7.29
C GLU A 41 -22.48 1.38 8.22
N SER A 42 -22.86 1.76 9.45
CA SER A 42 -21.90 2.15 10.51
C SER A 42 -21.00 0.99 10.92
N THR A 43 -21.50 -0.24 10.90
CA THR A 43 -20.75 -1.42 11.37
C THR A 43 -19.70 -1.85 10.36
N ILE A 44 -20.03 -1.83 9.06
CA ILE A 44 -19.08 -2.18 7.98
C ILE A 44 -17.94 -1.16 7.94
N SER A 45 -18.26 0.14 7.99
CA SER A 45 -17.24 1.18 8.00
C SER A 45 -16.30 1.04 9.21
N TRP A 46 -16.86 0.80 10.40
CA TRP A 46 -16.08 0.61 11.62
C TRP A 46 -15.19 -0.63 11.57
N THR A 47 -15.71 -1.77 11.09
CA THR A 47 -14.92 -3.01 10.98
C THR A 47 -13.79 -2.89 9.97
N LEU A 48 -14.04 -2.28 8.80
CA LEU A 48 -13.01 -1.97 7.81
C LEU A 48 -11.93 -1.06 8.40
N TRP A 49 -12.34 -0.02 9.13
CA TRP A 49 -11.41 0.90 9.77
C TRP A 49 -10.53 0.21 10.81
N VAL A 50 -11.13 -0.60 11.69
CA VAL A 50 -10.38 -1.38 12.69
C VAL A 50 -9.39 -2.33 12.01
N ALA A 51 -9.80 -3.00 10.92
CA ALA A 51 -8.90 -3.87 10.16
C ALA A 51 -7.73 -3.08 9.54
N VAL A 52 -7.97 -1.90 8.96
CA VAL A 52 -6.91 -1.00 8.49
C VAL A 52 -5.97 -0.61 9.63
N CYS A 53 -6.50 -0.27 10.80
CA CYS A 53 -5.68 0.07 11.97
C CYS A 53 -4.80 -1.12 12.41
N ILE A 54 -5.34 -2.33 12.46
CA ILE A 54 -4.57 -3.54 12.80
C ILE A 54 -3.43 -3.75 11.81
N ILE A 55 -3.72 -3.63 10.51
CA ILE A 55 -2.71 -3.76 9.45
C ILE A 55 -1.65 -2.67 9.62
N ALA A 56 -2.05 -1.42 9.84
CA ALA A 56 -1.16 -0.28 10.04
C ALA A 56 -0.26 -0.43 11.28
N LEU A 57 -0.78 -0.96 12.39
CA LEU A 57 -0.01 -1.18 13.62
C LEU A 57 1.11 -2.21 13.46
N GLY A 58 1.00 -3.12 12.50
CA GLY A 58 2.08 -4.07 12.18
C GLY A 58 3.29 -3.41 11.49
N PHE A 59 3.11 -2.26 10.83
CA PHE A 59 4.18 -1.61 10.06
C PHE A 59 5.32 -1.06 10.92
N PRO A 60 5.09 -0.29 12.01
CA PRO A 60 6.18 0.29 12.78
C PRO A 60 7.15 -0.76 13.31
N ASN A 61 6.63 -1.86 13.89
CA ASN A 61 7.47 -2.89 14.47
C ASN A 61 8.35 -3.57 13.40
N LYS A 62 7.78 -3.88 12.23
CA LYS A 62 8.53 -4.43 11.10
C LYS A 62 9.55 -3.44 10.57
N TYR A 63 9.17 -2.18 10.45
CA TYR A 63 10.08 -1.14 9.99
C TYR A 63 11.28 -1.00 10.93
N PHE A 64 11.06 -1.04 12.25
CA PHE A 64 12.14 -1.04 13.24
C PHE A 64 13.01 -2.30 13.18
N GLU A 65 12.41 -3.49 13.09
CA GLU A 65 13.18 -4.74 12.94
C GLU A 65 14.05 -4.71 11.68
N ARG A 66 13.53 -4.17 10.57
CA ARG A 66 14.29 -3.97 9.34
C ARG A 66 15.38 -2.93 9.50
N LEU A 67 15.10 -1.78 10.12
CA LEU A 67 16.10 -0.76 10.43
C LEU A 67 17.26 -1.33 11.26
N ALA A 68 16.97 -2.17 12.26
CA ALA A 68 17.99 -2.83 13.07
C ALA A 68 18.92 -3.73 12.23
N GLN A 69 18.39 -4.45 11.22
CA GLN A 69 19.21 -5.22 10.27
C GLN A 69 20.15 -4.34 9.43
N PHE A 70 19.84 -3.04 9.30
CA PHE A 70 20.72 -2.06 8.67
C PHE A 70 21.66 -1.37 9.67
N GLU A 71 21.35 -1.38 10.97
CA GLU A 71 22.19 -0.76 12.00
C GLU A 71 23.53 -1.47 12.18
N ASP A 72 23.57 -2.80 12.03
CA ASP A 72 24.81 -3.60 11.97
C ASP A 72 25.76 -3.20 10.82
N LEU A 73 25.30 -2.36 9.90
CA LEU A 73 26.08 -1.85 8.77
C LEU A 73 26.63 -0.46 9.00
N ILE A 74 26.21 0.20 10.08
CA ILE A 74 26.79 1.45 10.53
C ILE A 74 28.08 1.06 11.27
N PRO A 75 29.27 1.38 10.72
CA PRO A 75 30.52 1.08 11.41
C PRO A 75 30.49 1.77 12.78
N ARG A 76 30.69 0.97 13.84
CA ARG A 76 30.76 1.46 15.21
C ARG A 76 31.99 2.37 15.31
N SER A 77 31.84 3.56 15.89
CA SER A 77 32.87 4.61 15.98
C SER A 77 34.21 4.18 16.58
N ASP A 78 34.23 3.01 17.20
CA ASP A 78 35.33 2.49 18.01
C ASP A 78 36.32 1.68 17.16
N ASP A 79 35.93 1.32 15.93
CA ASP A 79 36.79 0.63 14.97
C ASP A 79 37.49 1.66 14.05
N PHE A 80 38.55 2.29 14.57
CA PHE A 80 39.39 3.25 13.85
C PHE A 80 40.08 2.68 12.58
N THR A 81 39.92 1.38 12.32
CA THR A 81 40.54 0.70 11.17
C THR A 81 39.61 0.45 9.99
N THR A 82 38.29 0.55 10.18
CA THR A 82 37.32 0.47 9.08
C THR A 82 36.89 1.87 8.66
N PRO A 83 37.22 2.33 7.43
CA PRO A 83 36.83 3.65 6.98
C PRO A 83 35.30 3.75 7.07
N LEU A 84 34.80 4.86 7.66
CA LEU A 84 33.39 5.22 7.69
C LEU A 84 32.77 5.03 6.29
N ARG A 85 32.16 3.87 6.06
CA ARG A 85 31.34 3.65 4.87
C ARG A 85 30.09 4.46 5.10
N ALA A 86 30.01 5.62 4.44
CA ALA A 86 28.77 6.36 4.32
C ALA A 86 27.66 5.40 3.87
N TRP A 87 26.40 5.66 4.25
CA TRP A 87 25.24 4.87 3.80
C TRP A 87 25.13 4.74 2.27
N SER A 88 25.79 5.63 1.54
CA SER A 88 25.94 5.59 0.08
C SER A 88 26.99 4.60 -0.42
N TYR A 89 27.80 3.99 0.45
CA TYR A 89 28.77 2.99 0.06
C TYR A 89 28.05 1.67 -0.27
N PRO A 90 28.11 1.23 -1.54
CA PRO A 90 27.34 0.08 -1.99
C PRO A 90 27.76 -1.18 -1.24
N LYS A 91 26.79 -1.84 -0.62
CA LYS A 91 27.00 -3.15 -0.02
C LYS A 91 27.25 -4.16 -1.14
N THR A 92 28.32 -4.93 -1.04
CA THR A 92 28.55 -6.17 -1.79
C THR A 92 27.61 -7.27 -1.27
N PHE A 93 26.30 -7.00 -1.25
CA PHE A 93 25.39 -8.09 -1.57
C PHE A 93 25.63 -8.44 -3.04
N SER A 94 25.27 -9.65 -3.46
CA SER A 94 25.35 -10.17 -4.84
C SER A 94 24.57 -9.34 -5.90
N ASP A 95 24.29 -8.08 -5.58
CA ASP A 95 23.28 -7.16 -6.13
C ASP A 95 23.93 -6.08 -7.01
N ARG A 96 25.22 -6.25 -7.39
CA ARG A 96 25.72 -5.65 -8.63
C ARG A 96 25.48 -6.64 -9.73
N GLY A 97 24.53 -6.33 -10.60
CA GLY A 97 24.67 -6.76 -11.98
C GLY A 97 26.05 -6.33 -12.43
N ASP A 98 26.84 -7.33 -12.76
CA ASP A 98 28.25 -7.35 -13.14
C ASP A 98 29.08 -6.08 -12.80
N ILE A 99 30.03 -6.24 -11.86
CA ILE A 99 31.06 -5.24 -11.52
C ILE A 99 31.95 -4.88 -12.73
N ARG A 100 31.75 -5.47 -13.92
CA ARG A 100 32.47 -5.17 -15.15
C ARG A 100 31.57 -4.60 -16.25
N GLY A 101 31.15 -3.35 -16.10
CA GLY A 101 30.77 -2.49 -17.25
C GLY A 101 29.59 -2.94 -18.11
N SER A 102 28.79 -3.94 -17.70
CA SER A 102 27.71 -4.50 -18.53
C SER A 102 26.41 -3.70 -18.47
N GLY A 103 26.28 -2.74 -17.55
CA GLY A 103 25.07 -1.92 -17.39
C GLY A 103 23.80 -2.70 -17.04
N GLN A 104 23.91 -4.00 -16.74
CA GLN A 104 22.75 -4.83 -16.42
C GLN A 104 22.27 -4.56 -15.00
N LYS A 105 21.04 -4.05 -14.85
CA LYS A 105 20.37 -3.90 -13.55
C LYS A 105 19.99 -5.28 -12.99
N THR A 106 20.10 -5.45 -11.67
CA THR A 106 19.62 -6.68 -11.02
C THR A 106 18.10 -6.79 -11.12
N MET A 107 17.56 -8.01 -11.01
CA MET A 107 16.11 -8.22 -11.05
C MET A 107 15.40 -7.44 -9.93
N ARG A 108 16.02 -7.34 -8.75
CA ARG A 108 15.54 -6.53 -7.64
C ARG A 108 15.46 -5.05 -8.00
N GLN A 109 16.53 -4.48 -8.58
CA GLN A 109 16.53 -3.09 -9.02
C GLN A 109 15.43 -2.82 -10.06
N LYS A 110 15.27 -3.71 -11.03
CA LYS A 110 14.20 -3.58 -12.04
C LYS A 110 12.82 -3.60 -11.39
N GLN A 111 12.58 -4.51 -10.44
CA GLN A 111 11.30 -4.58 -9.75
C GLN A 111 11.03 -3.36 -8.87
N GLN A 112 12.06 -2.84 -8.18
CA GLN A 112 11.93 -1.62 -7.40
C GLN A 112 11.58 -0.43 -8.28
N GLU A 113 12.24 -0.29 -9.44
CA GLU A 113 11.91 0.77 -10.41
C GLU A 113 10.47 0.68 -10.90
N GLU A 114 9.97 -0.53 -11.18
CA GLU A 114 8.56 -0.71 -11.57
C GLU A 114 7.59 -0.40 -10.42
N TRP A 115 7.93 -0.76 -9.18
CA TRP A 115 7.14 -0.40 -8.01
C TRP A 115 7.13 1.11 -7.76
N ASP A 116 8.25 1.79 -7.93
CA ASP A 116 8.35 3.25 -7.78
C ASP A 116 7.49 3.95 -8.86
N ARG A 117 7.52 3.46 -10.11
CA ARG A 117 6.63 3.96 -11.17
C ARG A 117 5.16 3.77 -10.84
N LEU A 118 4.79 2.57 -10.35
CA LEU A 118 3.42 2.29 -9.94
C LEU A 118 2.99 3.16 -8.75
N ASN A 119 3.89 3.42 -7.80
CA ASN A 119 3.63 4.27 -6.65
C ASN A 119 3.33 5.71 -7.07
N ILE A 120 4.11 6.25 -8.01
CA ILE A 120 3.87 7.57 -8.59
C ILE A 120 2.51 7.61 -9.31
N ALA A 121 2.24 6.64 -10.18
CA ALA A 121 0.98 6.59 -10.93
C ALA A 121 -0.24 6.52 -10.00
N MET A 122 -0.19 5.66 -8.98
CA MET A 122 -1.25 5.54 -7.98
C MET A 122 -1.45 6.82 -7.16
N SER A 123 -0.36 7.51 -6.81
CA SER A 123 -0.42 8.78 -6.09
C SER A 123 -1.14 9.85 -6.92
N VAL A 124 -0.84 9.92 -8.22
CA VAL A 124 -1.51 10.84 -9.15
C VAL A 124 -3.01 10.50 -9.28
N ILE A 125 -3.36 9.23 -9.44
CA ILE A 125 -4.77 8.79 -9.51
C ILE A 125 -5.51 9.14 -8.20
N THR A 126 -4.88 8.89 -7.05
CA THR A 126 -5.44 9.20 -5.74
C THR A 126 -5.70 10.70 -5.59
N ALA A 127 -4.69 11.52 -5.87
CA ALA A 127 -4.77 12.97 -5.77
C ALA A 127 -5.81 13.57 -6.74
N THR A 128 -5.83 13.09 -7.98
CA THR A 128 -6.80 13.54 -9.01
C THR A 128 -8.22 13.18 -8.62
N SER A 129 -8.43 11.95 -8.11
CA SER A 129 -9.76 11.50 -7.68
C SER A 129 -10.22 12.28 -6.44
N ALA A 130 -9.32 12.56 -5.49
CA ALA A 130 -9.63 13.39 -4.33
C ALA A 130 -9.99 14.83 -4.74
N ALA A 131 -9.23 15.43 -5.66
CA ALA A 131 -9.52 16.76 -6.18
C ALA A 131 -10.88 16.79 -6.91
N ALA A 132 -11.19 15.77 -7.72
CA ALA A 132 -12.47 15.68 -8.41
C ALA A 132 -13.65 15.52 -7.44
N LEU A 133 -13.49 14.74 -6.36
CA LEU A 133 -14.51 14.58 -5.31
C LEU A 133 -14.72 15.85 -4.47
N ALA A 134 -13.73 16.71 -4.36
CA ALA A 134 -13.85 17.98 -3.65
C ALA A 134 -14.69 19.02 -4.41
N ILE A 135 -14.82 18.87 -5.74
CA ILE A 135 -15.64 19.75 -6.57
C ILE A 135 -17.11 19.40 -6.34
N GLN A 136 -17.83 20.24 -5.60
CA GLN A 136 -19.27 20.08 -5.41
C GLN A 136 -20.03 20.44 -6.69
N ALA A 137 -21.02 19.63 -7.08
CA ALA A 137 -21.97 20.04 -8.12
C ALA A 137 -22.90 21.14 -7.59
N THR A 138 -22.69 22.37 -8.04
CA THR A 138 -23.56 23.53 -7.74
C THR A 138 -24.41 23.94 -8.93
N GLY A 139 -24.77 22.98 -9.80
CA GLY A 139 -25.52 23.26 -11.03
C GLY A 139 -27.02 23.49 -10.77
N PRO A 140 -27.65 24.50 -11.41
CA PRO A 140 -29.08 24.78 -11.27
C PRO A 140 -29.98 23.78 -12.02
N ASN A 141 -29.41 22.94 -12.89
CA ASN A 141 -30.12 21.91 -13.62
C ASN A 141 -29.76 20.52 -13.07
N PRO A 142 -30.71 19.81 -12.43
CA PRO A 142 -30.49 18.49 -11.87
C PRO A 142 -30.39 17.45 -13.00
N ASN A 143 -29.19 17.20 -13.52
CA ASN A 143 -28.95 15.99 -14.32
C ASN A 143 -28.80 14.79 -13.36
N ASP A 144 -29.62 13.75 -13.57
CA ASP A 144 -29.71 12.53 -12.75
C ASP A 144 -28.45 11.64 -12.75
N ILE A 145 -27.33 12.08 -13.33
CA ILE A 145 -26.16 11.23 -13.63
C ILE A 145 -24.92 11.62 -12.81
N TYR A 146 -24.92 12.75 -12.11
CA TYR A 146 -23.74 13.19 -11.36
C TYR A 146 -23.34 12.24 -10.21
N TRP A 147 -24.29 11.50 -9.63
CA TRP A 147 -23.97 10.42 -8.68
C TRP A 147 -23.07 9.33 -9.28
N VAL A 148 -23.15 9.07 -10.59
CA VAL A 148 -22.30 8.11 -11.32
C VAL A 148 -20.85 8.61 -11.35
N VAL A 149 -20.67 9.90 -11.62
CA VAL A 149 -19.36 10.57 -11.60
C VAL A 149 -18.73 10.45 -10.22
N THR A 150 -19.48 10.79 -9.17
CA THR A 150 -19.02 10.66 -7.78
C THR A 150 -18.69 9.20 -7.43
N ALA A 151 -19.49 8.23 -7.88
CA ALA A 151 -19.25 6.82 -7.63
C ALA A 151 -17.93 6.34 -8.24
N PHE A 152 -17.67 6.68 -9.51
CA PHE A 152 -16.44 6.30 -10.20
C PHE A 152 -15.20 6.96 -9.62
N TYR A 153 -15.26 8.25 -9.27
CA TYR A 153 -14.14 8.89 -8.58
C TYR A 153 -13.92 8.35 -7.17
N SER A 154 -14.98 7.98 -6.44
CA SER A 154 -14.87 7.32 -5.13
C SER A 154 -14.20 5.95 -5.26
N ALA A 155 -14.62 5.15 -6.25
CA ALA A 155 -14.01 3.85 -6.55
C ALA A 155 -12.52 3.99 -6.93
N ALA A 156 -12.21 4.93 -7.83
CA ALA A 156 -10.84 5.22 -8.25
C ALA A 156 -9.96 5.65 -7.06
N PHE A 157 -10.47 6.55 -6.20
CA PHE A 157 -9.80 7.00 -4.99
C PHE A 157 -9.54 5.84 -4.02
N GLY A 158 -10.56 5.05 -3.69
CA GLY A 158 -10.43 3.95 -2.74
C GLY A 158 -9.47 2.86 -3.21
N MET A 159 -9.58 2.42 -4.47
CA MET A 159 -8.69 1.39 -5.03
C MET A 159 -7.24 1.88 -5.15
N SER A 160 -7.02 3.14 -5.57
CA SER A 160 -5.66 3.69 -5.69
C SER A 160 -4.99 3.87 -4.33
N LEU A 161 -5.74 4.32 -3.32
CA LEU A 161 -5.25 4.41 -1.94
C LEU A 161 -4.84 3.03 -1.39
N GLN A 162 -5.67 1.99 -1.59
CA GLN A 162 -5.32 0.63 -1.19
C GLN A 162 -4.11 0.11 -1.97
N GLY A 163 -4.02 0.44 -3.25
CA GLY A 163 -2.86 0.16 -4.08
C GLY A 163 -1.56 0.76 -3.53
N LEU A 164 -1.58 2.02 -3.07
CA LEU A 164 -0.43 2.66 -2.41
C LEU A 164 0.00 1.93 -1.14
N ILE A 165 -0.97 1.51 -0.32
CA ILE A 165 -0.70 0.75 0.90
C ILE A 165 -0.02 -0.57 0.57
N ILE A 166 -0.53 -1.29 -0.45
CA ILE A 166 0.05 -2.57 -0.88
C ILE A 166 1.46 -2.40 -1.42
N ILE A 167 1.71 -1.42 -2.30
CA ILE A 167 3.05 -1.16 -2.84
C ILE A 167 4.03 -0.87 -1.69
N THR A 168 3.66 0.04 -0.79
CA THR A 168 4.50 0.39 0.36
C THR A 168 4.82 -0.82 1.23
N TYR A 169 3.80 -1.65 1.51
CA TYR A 169 3.96 -2.86 2.30
C TYR A 169 4.88 -3.88 1.62
N MET A 170 4.70 -4.10 0.31
CA MET A 170 5.53 -5.03 -0.46
C MET A 170 6.97 -4.54 -0.54
N THR A 171 7.21 -3.25 -0.75
CA THR A 171 8.56 -2.67 -0.76
C THR A 171 9.27 -2.86 0.58
N ILE A 172 8.59 -2.59 1.70
CA ILE A 172 9.16 -2.80 3.05
C ILE A 172 9.44 -4.29 3.29
N SER A 173 8.51 -5.17 2.90
CA SER A 173 8.65 -6.62 3.06
C SER A 173 9.84 -7.15 2.26
N ALA A 174 9.93 -6.75 0.98
CA ALA A 174 11.02 -7.13 0.08
C ALA A 174 12.37 -6.55 0.51
N GLY A 175 12.38 -5.41 1.22
CA GLY A 175 13.60 -4.76 1.72
C GLY A 175 14.54 -5.70 2.48
N GLY A 176 14.01 -6.66 3.24
CA GLY A 176 14.82 -7.64 3.98
C GLY A 176 14.83 -9.06 3.42
N SER A 177 14.22 -9.30 2.27
CA SER A 177 14.29 -10.57 1.55
C SER A 177 15.56 -10.64 0.68
N SER A 178 16.04 -11.87 0.42
CA SER A 178 17.15 -12.09 -0.49
C SER A 178 16.70 -11.90 -1.96
N ASP A 179 17.64 -11.59 -2.85
CA ASP A 179 17.33 -11.42 -4.28
C ASP A 179 16.82 -12.72 -4.91
N GLU A 180 17.27 -13.86 -4.39
CA GLU A 180 16.74 -15.17 -4.74
C GLU A 180 15.30 -15.35 -4.27
N ALA A 181 14.97 -14.98 -3.03
CA ALA A 181 13.60 -15.02 -2.52
C ALA A 181 12.67 -14.13 -3.35
N ILE A 182 13.09 -12.90 -3.64
CA ILE A 182 12.36 -11.96 -4.51
C ILE A 182 12.20 -12.54 -5.91
N GLY A 183 13.26 -13.11 -6.49
CA GLY A 183 13.23 -13.75 -7.80
C GLY A 183 12.30 -14.97 -7.87
N ARG A 184 12.20 -15.75 -6.79
CA ARG A 184 11.24 -16.86 -6.66
C ARG A 184 9.80 -16.34 -6.54
N LEU A 185 9.56 -15.33 -5.69
CA LEU A 185 8.25 -14.69 -5.58
C LEU A 185 7.79 -14.11 -6.93
N ALA A 186 8.70 -13.51 -7.70
CA ALA A 186 8.42 -13.00 -9.05
C ALA A 186 7.98 -14.11 -10.02
N LYS A 187 8.53 -15.32 -9.86
CA LYS A 187 8.14 -16.52 -10.62
C LYS A 187 6.87 -17.19 -10.07
N GLY A 188 6.35 -16.72 -8.94
CA GLY A 188 5.22 -17.34 -8.25
C GLY A 188 5.61 -18.58 -7.43
N GLU A 189 6.88 -18.72 -7.06
CA GLU A 189 7.39 -19.81 -6.23
C GLU A 189 7.57 -19.32 -4.79
N LEU A 190 7.01 -20.04 -3.82
CA LEU A 190 7.24 -19.76 -2.39
C LEU A 190 8.36 -20.64 -1.81
N PHE A 191 8.50 -21.85 -2.34
CA PHE A 191 9.55 -22.81 -2.05
C PHE A 191 10.19 -23.28 -3.36
N ASP A 192 11.43 -23.75 -3.29
CA ASP A 192 12.14 -24.23 -4.47
C ASP A 192 11.34 -25.36 -5.15
N GLY A 193 10.98 -25.12 -6.41
CA GLY A 193 10.24 -26.07 -7.25
C GLY A 193 8.74 -26.21 -6.94
N GLN A 194 8.16 -25.40 -6.04
CA GLN A 194 6.72 -25.39 -5.78
C GLN A 194 6.07 -24.08 -6.23
N PRO A 195 5.50 -24.04 -7.44
CA PRO A 195 4.77 -22.87 -7.91
C PRO A 195 3.45 -22.74 -7.13
N ILE A 196 3.31 -21.64 -6.40
CA ILE A 196 2.10 -21.26 -5.70
C ILE A 196 1.45 -20.12 -6.49
N ARG A 197 0.48 -20.47 -7.36
CA ARG A 197 -0.27 -19.52 -8.22
C ARG A 197 -0.71 -18.23 -7.51
N PRO A 198 -1.21 -18.26 -6.25
CA PRO A 198 -1.52 -17.04 -5.51
C PRO A 198 -0.39 -16.01 -5.44
N VAL A 199 0.87 -16.43 -5.34
CA VAL A 199 2.01 -15.52 -5.17
C VAL A 199 2.23 -14.66 -6.41
N ALA A 200 2.17 -15.24 -7.60
CA ALA A 200 2.29 -14.49 -8.86
C ALA A 200 1.16 -13.46 -9.00
N PHE A 201 -0.06 -13.84 -8.59
CA PHE A 201 -1.19 -12.92 -8.56
C PHE A 201 -0.95 -11.75 -7.60
N MET A 202 -0.37 -11.99 -6.41
CA MET A 202 -0.03 -10.92 -5.46
C MET A 202 0.98 -9.93 -6.03
N MET A 203 2.00 -10.43 -6.73
CA MET A 203 3.02 -9.58 -7.33
C MET A 203 2.45 -8.70 -8.45
N ALA A 204 1.40 -9.16 -9.14
CA ALA A 204 0.69 -8.38 -10.15
C ALA A 204 -0.37 -7.43 -9.57
N LEU A 205 -0.74 -7.60 -8.30
CA LEU A 205 -1.89 -6.92 -7.70
C LEU A 205 -1.79 -5.39 -7.71
N PRO A 206 -0.63 -4.76 -7.41
CA PRO A 206 -0.46 -3.32 -7.58
C PRO A 206 -0.78 -2.81 -8.99
N ALA A 207 -0.33 -3.52 -10.02
CA ALA A 207 -0.57 -3.15 -11.42
C ALA A 207 -2.05 -3.33 -11.80
N ILE A 208 -2.68 -4.38 -11.29
CA ILE A 208 -4.12 -4.63 -11.47
C ILE A 208 -4.93 -3.48 -10.85
N LEU A 209 -4.65 -3.12 -9.59
CA LEU A 209 -5.34 -2.02 -8.93
C LEU A 209 -5.10 -0.68 -9.64
N ALA A 210 -3.90 -0.42 -10.16
CA ALA A 210 -3.59 0.80 -10.91
C ALA A 210 -4.44 0.88 -12.18
N THR A 211 -4.57 -0.25 -12.88
CA THR A 211 -5.36 -0.37 -14.11
C THR A 211 -6.84 -0.11 -13.83
N TYR A 212 -7.44 -0.79 -12.85
CA TYR A 212 -8.86 -0.60 -12.51
C TYR A 212 -9.16 0.78 -11.93
N SER A 213 -8.24 1.36 -11.16
CA SER A 213 -8.37 2.73 -10.67
C SER A 213 -8.33 3.74 -11.82
N SER A 214 -7.43 3.54 -12.80
CA SER A 214 -7.35 4.37 -14.00
C SER A 214 -8.62 4.28 -14.86
N PHE A 215 -9.15 3.06 -15.05
CA PHE A 215 -10.42 2.87 -15.76
C PHE A 215 -11.59 3.57 -15.06
N SER A 216 -11.66 3.47 -13.73
CA SER A 216 -12.71 4.14 -12.95
C SER A 216 -12.58 5.66 -13.06
N LEU A 217 -11.36 6.20 -12.96
CA LEU A 217 -11.11 7.63 -13.13
C LEU A 217 -11.52 8.10 -14.54
N LEU A 218 -11.17 7.35 -15.58
CA LEU A 218 -11.54 7.66 -16.96
C LEU A 218 -13.06 7.61 -17.15
N ALA A 219 -13.74 6.60 -16.60
CA ALA A 219 -15.19 6.49 -16.66
C ALA A 219 -15.89 7.68 -15.97
N GLY A 220 -15.39 8.09 -14.79
CA GLY A 220 -15.87 9.29 -14.09
C GLY A 220 -15.69 10.56 -14.93
N LEU A 221 -14.52 10.71 -15.57
CA LEU A 221 -14.23 11.85 -16.45
C LEU A 221 -15.16 11.88 -17.67
N ILE A 222 -15.34 10.75 -18.36
CA ILE A 222 -16.24 10.64 -19.52
C ILE A 222 -17.67 10.99 -19.10
N ALA A 223 -18.15 10.44 -17.98
CA ALA A 223 -19.48 10.73 -17.46
C ALA A 223 -19.66 12.23 -17.14
N MET A 224 -18.64 12.85 -16.55
CA MET A 224 -18.66 14.29 -16.22
C MET A 224 -18.71 15.17 -17.47
N ILE A 225 -17.91 14.86 -18.50
CA ILE A 225 -17.88 15.62 -19.76
C ILE A 225 -19.20 15.48 -20.53
N THR A 226 -19.76 14.27 -20.57
CA THR A 226 -20.95 13.96 -21.38
C THR A 226 -22.24 14.50 -20.79
N HIS A 227 -22.35 14.52 -19.45
CA HIS A 227 -23.61 14.85 -18.78
C HIS A 227 -23.58 16.13 -17.96
N GLY A 228 -22.42 16.78 -17.81
CA GLY A 228 -22.31 18.05 -17.08
C GLY A 228 -22.61 17.93 -15.57
N PRO A 229 -22.66 19.07 -14.85
CA PRO A 229 -22.96 19.10 -13.42
C PRO A 229 -24.44 18.75 -13.18
N GLY A 230 -24.71 17.91 -12.18
CA GLY A 230 -26.05 17.37 -11.91
C GLY A 230 -26.35 17.17 -10.43
N VAL A 231 -27.38 16.37 -10.13
CA VAL A 231 -27.89 16.15 -8.77
C VAL A 231 -26.83 15.53 -7.85
N SER A 232 -26.77 15.99 -6.61
CA SER A 232 -25.93 15.41 -5.56
C SER A 232 -26.15 13.90 -5.39
N ALA A 233 -25.07 13.14 -5.17
CA ALA A 233 -25.09 11.70 -4.93
C ALA A 233 -26.02 11.25 -3.79
N ALA A 234 -26.41 12.17 -2.90
CA ALA A 234 -27.36 11.93 -1.82
C ALA A 234 -28.78 11.56 -2.29
N ALA A 235 -29.17 11.91 -3.53
CA ALA A 235 -30.49 11.57 -4.05
C ALA A 235 -30.60 10.10 -4.52
N GLU A 236 -29.48 9.51 -4.94
CA GLU A 236 -29.41 8.18 -5.58
C GLU A 236 -28.49 7.22 -4.81
N THR A 237 -28.50 7.33 -3.48
CA THR A 237 -27.64 6.56 -2.56
C THR A 237 -27.70 5.05 -2.82
N ARG A 238 -28.89 4.50 -3.11
CA ARG A 238 -29.07 3.06 -3.38
C ARG A 238 -28.30 2.55 -4.60
N LYS A 239 -28.05 3.39 -5.60
CA LYS A 239 -27.30 3.02 -6.81
C LYS A 239 -25.82 3.39 -6.69
N TYR A 240 -25.52 4.49 -6.01
CA TYR A 240 -24.16 4.93 -5.73
C TYR A 240 -23.37 3.87 -4.92
N ILE A 241 -23.97 3.37 -3.83
CA ILE A 241 -23.30 2.45 -2.90
C ILE A 241 -22.69 1.23 -3.63
N PRO A 242 -23.45 0.42 -4.41
CA PRO A 242 -22.87 -0.77 -5.03
C PRO A 242 -21.77 -0.43 -6.04
N VAL A 243 -21.94 0.64 -6.84
CA VAL A 243 -20.97 1.02 -7.88
C VAL A 243 -19.64 1.47 -7.27
N ALA A 244 -19.68 2.25 -6.18
CA ALA A 244 -18.48 2.71 -5.50
C ALA A 244 -17.88 1.64 -4.57
N MET A 245 -18.70 0.97 -3.76
CA MET A 245 -18.22 0.15 -2.64
C MET A 245 -17.77 -1.25 -3.07
N ILE A 246 -18.41 -1.89 -4.06
CA ILE A 246 -18.02 -3.24 -4.50
C ILE A 246 -16.54 -3.31 -4.91
N PRO A 247 -16.03 -2.45 -5.81
CA PRO A 247 -14.61 -2.50 -6.19
C PRO A 247 -13.67 -2.20 -5.00
N ILE A 248 -14.05 -1.27 -4.12
CA ILE A 248 -13.26 -0.93 -2.92
C ILE A 248 -13.18 -2.10 -1.95
N VAL A 249 -14.28 -2.82 -1.73
CA VAL A 249 -14.34 -4.00 -0.83
C VAL A 249 -13.55 -5.16 -1.43
N ILE A 250 -13.68 -5.42 -2.73
CA ILE A 250 -12.90 -6.47 -3.40
C ILE A 250 -11.40 -6.17 -3.28
N ALA A 251 -10.99 -4.93 -3.59
CA ALA A 251 -9.61 -4.50 -3.47
C ALA A 251 -9.10 -4.58 -2.01
N PHE A 252 -9.97 -4.32 -1.03
CA PHE A 252 -9.62 -4.45 0.39
C PHE A 252 -9.38 -5.90 0.82
N LEU A 253 -10.23 -6.83 0.37
CA LEU A 253 -10.03 -8.25 0.62
C LEU A 253 -8.72 -8.75 -0.02
N CYS A 254 -8.43 -8.29 -1.23
CA CYS A 254 -7.16 -8.52 -1.90
C CYS A 254 -5.97 -7.97 -1.10
N LEU A 255 -6.09 -6.77 -0.50
CA LEU A 255 -5.07 -6.19 0.36
C LEU A 255 -4.79 -7.07 1.58
N ILE A 256 -5.83 -7.49 2.30
CA ILE A 256 -5.68 -8.39 3.47
C ILE A 256 -4.96 -9.67 3.04
N PHE A 257 -5.39 -10.28 1.95
CA PHE A 257 -4.78 -11.49 1.43
C PHE A 257 -3.30 -11.27 1.06
N THR A 258 -2.95 -10.10 0.52
CA THR A 258 -1.56 -9.71 0.20
C THR A 258 -0.70 -9.64 1.44
N VAL A 259 -1.17 -8.92 2.45
CA VAL A 259 -0.47 -8.77 3.72
C VAL A 259 -0.21 -10.15 4.33
N VAL A 260 -1.23 -11.01 4.41
CA VAL A 260 -1.11 -12.36 4.97
C VAL A 260 -0.09 -13.21 4.20
N LEU A 261 -0.12 -13.19 2.86
CA LEU A 261 0.83 -13.98 2.06
C LEU A 261 2.27 -13.49 2.19
N CYS A 262 2.49 -12.17 2.20
CA CYS A 262 3.80 -11.59 2.44
C CYS A 262 4.33 -11.94 3.85
N GLU A 263 3.47 -12.00 4.85
CA GLU A 263 3.84 -12.46 6.20
C GLU A 263 4.26 -13.92 6.21
N ILE A 264 3.46 -14.78 5.57
CA ILE A 264 3.78 -16.20 5.46
C ILE A 264 5.12 -16.37 4.74
N GLY A 265 5.33 -15.64 3.63
CA GLY A 265 6.60 -15.67 2.88
C GLY A 265 7.80 -15.24 3.73
N THR A 266 7.66 -14.13 4.46
CA THR A 266 8.71 -13.64 5.37
C THR A 266 9.00 -14.64 6.48
N CYS A 267 7.96 -15.23 7.08
CA CYS A 267 8.10 -16.24 8.12
C CYS A 267 8.80 -17.52 7.62
N VAL A 268 8.46 -17.96 6.41
CA VAL A 268 9.09 -19.11 5.76
C VAL A 268 10.57 -18.84 5.52
N GLU A 269 10.90 -17.68 4.96
CA GLU A 269 12.29 -17.28 4.69
C GLU A 269 13.12 -17.21 5.98
N SER A 270 12.59 -16.57 7.04
CA SER A 270 13.26 -16.48 8.34
C SER A 270 13.52 -17.86 8.96
N ARG A 271 12.56 -18.80 8.83
CA ARG A 271 12.74 -20.18 9.31
C ARG A 271 13.82 -20.92 8.53
N GLN A 272 13.91 -20.71 7.22
CA GLN A 272 14.94 -21.34 6.39
C GLN A 272 16.33 -20.84 6.78
N ARG A 273 16.52 -19.52 6.91
CA ARG A 273 17.79 -18.93 7.36
C ARG A 273 18.20 -19.43 8.75
N ALA A 274 17.26 -19.58 9.67
CA ALA A 274 17.54 -20.12 11.01
C ALA A 274 17.98 -21.59 10.97
N LYS A 275 17.45 -22.40 10.05
CA LYS A 275 17.88 -23.79 9.85
C LYS A 275 19.29 -23.86 9.27
N GLU A 276 19.58 -23.03 8.28
CA GLU A 276 20.91 -22.94 7.66
C GLU A 276 21.96 -22.49 8.68
N ALA A 277 21.67 -21.46 9.49
CA ALA A 277 22.57 -21.01 10.56
C ALA A 277 22.88 -22.11 11.59
N LYS A 278 21.87 -22.90 11.98
CA LYS A 278 22.07 -24.06 12.88
C LYS A 278 22.93 -25.14 12.22
N LEU A 279 22.70 -25.44 10.94
CA LEU A 279 23.49 -26.42 10.20
C LEU A 279 24.97 -26.00 10.12
N PHE A 280 25.24 -24.73 9.84
CA PHE A 280 26.60 -24.19 9.84
C PHE A 280 27.27 -24.24 11.21
N SER A 281 26.52 -24.02 12.30
CA SER A 281 27.07 -24.15 13.66
C SER A 281 27.44 -25.59 14.05
N LEU A 282 26.85 -26.59 13.37
CA LEU A 282 27.09 -28.01 13.63
C LEU A 282 28.25 -28.59 12.82
N ILE A 283 28.68 -27.92 11.75
CA ILE A 283 29.87 -28.32 11.00
C ILE A 283 31.07 -27.81 11.80
N PRO A 284 31.85 -28.68 12.47
CA PRO A 284 33.06 -28.24 13.15
C PRO A 284 33.96 -27.62 12.09
N VAL A 285 34.23 -26.32 12.23
CA VAL A 285 35.22 -25.64 11.38
C VAL A 285 36.51 -26.42 11.59
N PRO A 286 37.08 -27.07 10.56
CA PRO A 286 38.38 -27.71 10.71
C PRO A 286 39.31 -26.59 11.17
N VAL A 287 39.87 -26.74 12.36
CA VAL A 287 40.89 -25.84 12.89
C VAL A 287 42.03 -25.94 11.89
N GLN A 288 42.06 -25.00 10.94
CA GLN A 288 43.15 -24.87 10.01
C GLN A 288 44.31 -24.37 10.85
N SER A 289 45.02 -25.33 11.45
CA SER A 289 46.24 -25.11 12.20
C SER A 289 47.17 -24.33 11.30
N ARG A 290 47.24 -23.01 11.53
CA ARG A 290 48.27 -22.12 11.01
C ARG A 290 49.60 -22.68 11.49
N ALA A 291 50.17 -23.61 10.72
CA ALA A 291 51.60 -23.78 10.69
C ALA A 291 52.16 -22.49 10.07
N LEU A 292 52.51 -21.54 10.93
CA LEU A 292 53.38 -20.43 10.60
C LEU A 292 54.71 -21.03 10.13
N SER A 293 54.86 -21.26 8.83
CA SER A 293 56.18 -21.35 8.22
C SER A 293 56.72 -19.93 8.11
N ILE A 294 57.36 -19.48 9.18
CA ILE A 294 58.28 -18.34 9.14
C ILE A 294 59.41 -18.74 8.21
N SER A 295 59.31 -18.33 6.94
CA SER A 295 60.43 -18.39 6.00
C SER A 295 61.18 -17.08 6.11
N THR A 296 62.24 -17.08 6.91
CA THR A 296 63.31 -16.09 6.85
C THR A 296 64.02 -16.22 5.50
N VAL A 297 64.03 -15.13 4.73
CA VAL A 297 65.02 -14.85 3.67
C VAL A 297 65.58 -13.47 3.95
#